data_AF-A0A231GRB1-F1
#
_entry.id   AF-A0A231GRB1-F1
#
_cell.length_a   1.000
_cell.length_b   1.000
_cell.length_c   1.000
_cell.angle_alpha   90.00
_cell.angle_beta   90.00
_cell.angle_gamma   90.00
#
_symmetry.space_group_name_H-M   'P 1'
#
loop_
_entity.id
_entity.type
_entity.pdbx_description
1 polymer ?
#
loop_
_entity_poly.entity_id
_entity_poly.type
_entity_poly.pdbx_seq_one_letter_code
_entity_poly.pdbx_strand_id
1 'polypeptide(L)'
;MSDKTILRYTSNQRTNHWLVAILFLMAGLSGLALFHPALFWLSNLFGGGPWTRILHPFMGVLMFVLFLGLVFRFWRANYFIANDRLWLRRIDRVMKNEEEGVPPIGKYNPGQKLLFWTLLLCMLVLLFSGLVIWRSYFSEYFGITTIRWAMLLHALAGFVLILSIIVHIYAGIWIKGSVSAMLHGRVSRGWARKHHELWYRQVTQDETRGEAPKRPITKKG
;
A
#
# COMPACT_ATOMS: atom_id res chain seq x y z
N MET A 1 28.06 -9.93 -15.75
CA MET A 1 27.60 -8.52 -15.61
C MET A 1 27.45 -8.25 -14.12
N SER A 2 28.21 -7.30 -13.54
CA SER A 2 28.15 -6.99 -12.11
C SER A 2 26.69 -6.73 -11.71
N ASP A 3 26.19 -7.55 -10.78
CA ASP A 3 24.80 -7.58 -10.32
C ASP A 3 24.51 -6.35 -9.43
N LYS A 4 24.67 -5.15 -10.00
CA LYS A 4 24.46 -3.89 -9.29
C LYS A 4 22.97 -3.78 -9.00
N THR A 5 22.62 -3.86 -7.74
CA THR A 5 21.25 -3.63 -7.25
C THR A 5 21.00 -2.13 -7.06
N ILE A 6 19.76 -1.69 -7.23
CA ILE A 6 19.33 -0.31 -6.98
C ILE A 6 18.39 -0.26 -5.77
N LEU A 7 18.48 0.81 -4.98
CA LEU A 7 17.62 1.01 -3.82
C LEU A 7 16.21 1.41 -4.26
N ARG A 8 15.21 0.58 -3.94
CA ARG A 8 13.80 0.85 -4.21
C ARG A 8 13.08 1.44 -3.00
N TYR A 9 13.33 0.88 -1.81
CA TYR A 9 12.72 1.29 -0.54
C TYR A 9 13.75 1.45 0.57
N THR A 10 13.68 2.58 1.29
CA THR A 10 14.55 2.87 2.45
C THR A 10 14.11 2.05 3.67
N SER A 11 15.00 1.84 4.65
CA SER A 11 14.68 1.06 5.85
C SER A 11 13.43 1.57 6.57
N ASN A 12 13.28 2.88 6.75
CA ASN A 12 12.09 3.48 7.40
C ASN A 12 10.79 3.19 6.62
N GLN A 13 10.83 3.19 5.29
CA GLN A 13 9.67 2.83 4.47
C GLN A 13 9.30 1.37 4.66
N ARG A 14 10.29 0.48 4.78
CA ARG A 14 10.05 -0.95 4.98
C ARG A 14 9.49 -1.23 6.36
N THR A 15 10.08 -0.67 7.41
CA THR A 15 9.59 -0.82 8.77
C THR A 15 8.15 -0.33 8.90
N ASN A 16 7.84 0.87 8.39
CA ASN A 16 6.48 1.40 8.45
C ASN A 16 5.48 0.50 7.70
N HIS A 17 5.85 0.00 6.51
CA HIS A 17 5.01 -0.95 5.77
C HIS A 17 4.72 -2.22 6.56
N TRP A 18 5.73 -2.85 7.17
CA TRP A 18 5.53 -4.08 7.94
C TRP A 18 4.72 -3.85 9.23
N LEU A 19 4.88 -2.70 9.89
CA LEU A 19 4.02 -2.33 11.01
C LEU A 19 2.54 -2.20 10.58
N VAL A 20 2.28 -1.51 9.46
CA VAL A 20 0.92 -1.42 8.88
C VAL A 20 0.40 -2.81 8.51
N ALA A 21 1.22 -3.68 7.92
CA ALA A 21 0.82 -5.03 7.53
C ALA A 21 0.42 -5.89 8.75
N ILE A 22 1.20 -5.83 9.84
CA ILE A 22 0.89 -6.54 11.09
C ILE A 22 -0.41 -6.00 11.69
N LEU A 23 -0.57 -4.68 11.79
CA LEU A 23 -1.80 -4.07 12.30
C LEU A 23 -3.02 -4.39 11.43
N PHE A 24 -2.84 -4.43 10.11
CA PHE A 24 -3.88 -4.85 9.19
C PHE A 24 -4.32 -6.30 9.43
N LEU A 25 -3.37 -7.22 9.64
CA LEU A 25 -3.73 -8.60 9.98
C LEU A 25 -4.49 -8.67 11.31
N MET A 26 -4.02 -7.96 12.33
CA MET A 26 -4.67 -7.94 13.64
C MET A 26 -6.09 -7.31 13.58
N ALA A 27 -6.22 -6.13 12.96
CA ALA A 27 -7.49 -5.45 12.78
C ALA A 27 -8.44 -6.23 11.85
N GLY A 28 -7.91 -6.84 10.79
CA GLY A 28 -8.68 -7.64 9.84
C GLY A 28 -9.25 -8.91 10.49
N LEU A 29 -8.43 -9.66 11.23
CA LEU A 29 -8.89 -10.86 11.93
C LEU A 29 -9.88 -10.54 13.05
N SER A 30 -9.63 -9.50 13.84
CA SER A 30 -10.59 -9.04 14.86
C SER A 30 -11.88 -8.51 14.24
N GLY A 31 -11.81 -7.80 13.12
CA GLY A 31 -12.98 -7.34 12.37
C GLY A 31 -13.82 -8.49 11.82
N LEU A 32 -13.16 -9.51 11.24
CA LEU A 32 -13.82 -10.74 10.79
C LEU A 32 -14.51 -11.49 11.94
N ALA A 33 -13.89 -11.54 13.11
CA ALA A 33 -14.48 -12.11 14.32
C ALA A 33 -15.79 -11.43 14.71
N LEU A 34 -15.88 -10.11 14.51
CA LEU A 34 -17.05 -9.29 14.81
C LEU A 34 -18.06 -9.22 13.65
N PHE A 35 -17.66 -9.59 12.43
CA PHE A 35 -18.48 -9.50 11.22
C PHE A 35 -19.44 -10.68 11.08
N HIS A 36 -18.99 -11.92 11.31
CA HIS A 36 -19.81 -13.12 11.14
C HIS A 36 -19.65 -14.10 12.31
N PRO A 37 -20.74 -14.63 12.90
CA PRO A 37 -20.66 -15.52 14.07
C PRO A 37 -19.78 -16.76 13.88
N ALA A 38 -19.75 -17.34 12.68
CA ALA A 38 -18.89 -18.49 12.37
C ALA A 38 -17.39 -18.19 12.50
N LEU A 39 -16.99 -16.91 12.46
CA LEU A 39 -15.61 -16.46 12.61
C LEU A 39 -15.30 -15.98 14.03
N PHE A 40 -16.27 -16.03 14.95
CA PHE A 40 -16.10 -15.48 16.31
C PHE A 40 -14.96 -16.16 17.10
N TRP A 41 -14.60 -17.39 16.76
CA TRP A 41 -13.45 -18.09 17.35
C TRP A 41 -12.13 -17.33 17.18
N LEU A 42 -12.00 -16.48 16.14
CA LEU A 42 -10.85 -15.59 15.95
C LEU A 42 -10.66 -14.60 17.11
N SER A 43 -11.71 -14.30 17.88
CA SER A 43 -11.62 -13.44 19.07
C SER A 43 -10.67 -14.00 20.14
N ASN A 44 -10.45 -15.31 20.17
CA ASN A 44 -9.51 -15.96 21.09
C ASN A 44 -8.06 -15.48 20.86
N LEU A 45 -7.71 -15.07 19.63
CA LEU A 45 -6.39 -14.50 19.32
C LEU A 45 -6.13 -13.17 20.02
N PHE A 46 -7.18 -12.49 20.49
CA PHE A 46 -7.12 -11.17 21.10
C PHE A 46 -7.55 -11.19 22.57
N GLY A 47 -7.63 -12.36 23.22
CA GLY A 47 -8.07 -12.48 24.61
C GLY A 47 -9.59 -12.60 24.78
N GLY A 48 -10.32 -12.97 23.73
CA GLY A 48 -11.77 -13.20 23.72
C GLY A 48 -12.58 -12.00 23.25
N GLY A 49 -13.90 -12.15 23.23
CA GLY A 49 -14.85 -11.14 22.74
C GLY A 49 -14.68 -9.74 23.37
N PRO A 50 -14.56 -9.61 24.71
CA PRO A 50 -14.39 -8.30 25.36
C PRO A 50 -13.14 -7.55 24.88
N TRP A 51 -11.98 -8.22 24.89
CA TRP A 51 -10.71 -7.62 24.46
C TRP A 51 -10.67 -7.36 22.96
N THR A 52 -11.23 -8.25 22.13
CA THR A 52 -11.35 -8.04 20.68
C THR A 52 -12.08 -6.72 20.38
N ARG A 53 -13.22 -6.49 21.03
CA ARG A 53 -14.01 -5.27 20.88
C ARG A 53 -13.27 -4.02 21.35
N ILE A 54 -12.50 -4.13 22.44
CA ILE A 54 -11.71 -3.02 22.99
C ILE A 54 -10.55 -2.67 22.05
N LEU A 55 -9.76 -3.67 21.64
CA LEU A 55 -8.49 -3.47 20.92
C LEU A 55 -8.69 -3.08 19.45
N HIS A 56 -9.72 -3.63 18.78
CA HIS A 56 -9.96 -3.41 17.35
C HIS A 56 -9.88 -1.93 16.90
N PRO A 57 -10.63 -0.98 17.52
CA PRO A 57 -10.58 0.41 17.09
C PRO A 57 -9.22 1.08 17.35
N PHE A 58 -8.50 0.74 18.42
CA PHE A 58 -7.15 1.28 18.67
C PHE A 58 -6.15 0.79 17.62
N MET A 59 -6.20 -0.51 17.27
CA MET A 59 -5.38 -1.06 16.19
C MET A 59 -5.70 -0.38 14.86
N GLY A 60 -6.99 -0.13 14.58
CA GLY A 60 -7.44 0.59 13.39
C GLY A 60 -6.91 2.03 13.30
N VAL A 61 -6.97 2.79 14.40
CA VAL A 61 -6.44 4.17 14.45
C VAL A 61 -4.92 4.18 14.26
N LEU A 62 -4.19 3.31 14.97
CA LEU A 62 -2.74 3.22 14.83
C LEU A 62 -2.35 2.83 13.39
N MET A 63 -3.06 1.87 12.80
CA MET A 63 -2.88 1.47 11.40
C MET A 63 -3.08 2.67 10.46
N PHE A 64 -4.14 3.46 10.67
CA PHE A 64 -4.42 4.64 9.86
C PHE A 64 -3.30 5.68 9.93
N VAL A 65 -2.82 6.00 11.14
CA VAL A 65 -1.73 6.98 11.33
C VAL A 65 -0.46 6.54 10.61
N LEU A 66 -0.05 5.27 10.78
CA LEU A 66 1.13 4.72 10.12
C LEU A 66 0.97 4.66 8.59
N PHE A 67 -0.23 4.31 8.11
CA PHE A 67 -0.56 4.29 6.69
C PHE A 67 -0.50 5.69 6.08
N LEU A 68 -0.97 6.74 6.75
CA LEU A 68 -0.80 8.12 6.29
C LEU A 68 0.68 8.48 6.10
N GLY A 69 1.57 8.00 6.97
CA GLY A 69 3.01 8.14 6.79
C GLY A 69 3.51 7.56 5.46
N LEU A 70 2.97 6.41 5.04
CA LEU A 70 3.27 5.82 3.73
C LEU A 70 2.66 6.63 2.57
N VAL A 71 1.43 7.13 2.74
CA VAL A 71 0.74 7.98 1.76
C VAL A 71 1.57 9.23 1.48
N PHE A 72 1.96 9.99 2.50
CA PHE A 72 2.80 11.18 2.32
C PHE A 72 4.13 10.88 1.63
N ARG A 73 4.68 9.67 1.84
CA ARG A 73 5.94 9.27 1.22
C ARG A 73 5.80 8.84 -0.23
N PHE A 74 4.67 8.24 -0.61
CA PHE A 74 4.49 7.60 -1.90
C PHE A 74 3.50 8.30 -2.84
N TRP A 75 2.68 9.25 -2.37
CA TRP A 75 1.60 9.87 -3.15
C TRP A 75 2.08 10.46 -4.48
N ARG A 76 3.21 11.18 -4.50
CA ARG A 76 3.76 11.79 -5.73
C ARG A 76 4.06 10.77 -6.82
N ALA A 77 4.50 9.57 -6.43
CA ALA A 77 4.80 8.49 -7.38
C ALA A 77 3.54 7.72 -7.83
N ASN A 78 2.40 7.96 -7.19
CA ASN A 78 1.11 7.33 -7.47
C ASN A 78 0.14 8.21 -8.27
N TYR A 79 0.58 9.37 -8.76
CA TYR A 79 -0.19 10.13 -9.74
C TYR A 79 -0.30 9.39 -11.07
N PHE A 80 -1.48 9.49 -11.68
CA PHE A 80 -1.70 8.93 -13.00
C PHE A 80 -0.98 9.78 -14.05
N ILE A 81 -0.23 9.11 -14.93
CA ILE A 81 0.46 9.70 -16.09
C ILE A 81 -0.22 9.26 -17.38
N ALA A 82 0.06 9.94 -18.50
CA ALA A 82 -0.55 9.63 -19.80
C ALA A 82 -0.41 8.14 -20.19
N ASN A 83 0.76 7.53 -19.91
CA ASN A 83 1.03 6.12 -20.20
C ASN A 83 0.16 5.16 -19.40
N ASP A 84 -0.37 5.55 -18.24
CA ASP A 84 -1.15 4.64 -17.40
C ASP A 84 -2.48 4.27 -18.06
N ARG A 85 -3.10 5.20 -18.79
CA ARG A 85 -4.34 4.94 -19.52
C ARG A 85 -4.13 3.93 -20.65
N LEU A 86 -2.98 4.04 -21.34
CA LEU A 86 -2.61 3.09 -22.39
C LEU A 86 -2.30 1.71 -21.83
N TRP A 87 -1.68 1.65 -20.65
CA TRP A 87 -1.39 0.41 -19.96
C TRP A 87 -2.67 -0.29 -19.48
N LEU A 88 -3.63 0.46 -18.92
CA LEU A 88 -4.92 -0.09 -18.49
C LEU A 88 -5.72 -0.71 -19.64
N ARG A 89 -5.60 -0.16 -20.85
CA ARG A 89 -6.21 -0.73 -22.06
C ARG A 89 -5.57 -2.05 -22.51
N ARG A 90 -4.38 -2.39 -22.01
CA ARG A 90 -3.62 -3.60 -22.36
C ARG A 90 -3.43 -4.52 -21.16
N ILE A 91 -4.33 -4.44 -20.17
CA ILE A 91 -4.24 -5.23 -18.94
C ILE A 91 -4.34 -6.74 -19.22
N ASP A 92 -5.05 -7.13 -20.28
CA ASP A 92 -5.16 -8.50 -20.78
C ASP A 92 -3.77 -9.10 -21.10
N ARG A 93 -2.91 -8.31 -21.76
CA ARG A 93 -1.54 -8.70 -22.10
C ARG A 93 -0.65 -8.80 -20.87
N VAL A 94 -0.78 -7.82 -19.95
CA VAL A 94 -0.06 -7.83 -18.68
C VAL A 94 -0.37 -9.09 -17.88
N MET A 95 -1.64 -9.48 -17.79
CA MET A 95 -2.08 -10.69 -17.08
C MET A 95 -1.52 -11.98 -17.70
N LYS A 96 -1.26 -11.98 -19.01
CA LYS A 96 -0.63 -13.09 -19.73
C LYS A 96 0.90 -13.07 -19.69
N ASN A 97 1.53 -12.12 -18.97
CA ASN A 97 2.97 -11.85 -19.01
C ASN A 97 3.49 -11.53 -20.43
N GLU A 98 2.64 -10.97 -21.29
CA GLU A 98 3.03 -10.49 -22.62
C GLU A 98 3.55 -9.06 -22.50
N GLU A 99 4.82 -8.84 -22.82
CA GLU A 99 5.49 -7.55 -22.70
C GLU A 99 5.34 -6.68 -23.96
N GLU A 100 4.98 -7.29 -25.08
CA GLU A 100 4.98 -6.63 -26.37
C GLU A 100 3.82 -5.61 -26.49
N GLY A 101 4.21 -4.35 -26.70
CA GLY A 101 3.31 -3.22 -26.82
C GLY A 101 2.75 -2.71 -25.49
N VAL A 102 3.22 -3.21 -24.34
CA VAL A 102 2.89 -2.61 -23.03
C VAL A 102 3.71 -1.31 -22.89
N PRO A 103 3.06 -0.15 -22.64
CA PRO A 103 3.78 1.12 -22.57
C PRO A 103 4.69 1.18 -21.33
N PRO A 104 5.79 1.96 -21.40
CA PRO A 104 6.76 2.02 -20.32
C PRO A 104 6.15 2.70 -19.08
N ILE A 105 6.48 2.14 -17.91
CA ILE A 105 5.84 2.44 -16.62
C ILE A 105 6.80 3.20 -15.69
N GLY A 106 6.25 4.11 -14.89
CA GLY A 106 6.95 4.79 -13.79
C GLY A 106 7.30 3.91 -12.60
N LYS A 107 7.54 4.55 -11.45
CA LYS A 107 7.94 3.84 -10.21
C LYS A 107 6.91 2.81 -9.75
N TYR A 108 5.63 3.11 -9.95
CA TYR A 108 4.51 2.20 -9.72
C TYR A 108 3.71 2.03 -11.00
N ASN A 109 3.21 0.81 -11.22
CA ASN A 109 2.32 0.52 -12.34
C ASN A 109 0.87 0.95 -12.05
N PRO A 110 0.01 1.08 -13.07
CA PRO A 110 -1.37 1.55 -12.87
C PRO A 110 -2.18 0.66 -11.92
N GLY A 111 -1.96 -0.65 -11.91
CA GLY A 111 -2.59 -1.55 -10.93
C GLY A 111 -2.18 -1.22 -9.49
N GLN A 112 -0.89 -0.94 -9.26
CA GLN A 112 -0.38 -0.48 -7.96
C GLN A 112 -0.94 0.90 -7.57
N LYS A 113 -1.12 1.81 -8.55
CA LYS A 113 -1.71 3.13 -8.32
C LYS A 113 -3.19 3.01 -7.95
N LEU A 114 -3.96 2.21 -8.70
CA LEU A 114 -5.37 1.93 -8.40
C LEU A 114 -5.50 1.35 -7.00
N LEU A 115 -4.68 0.35 -6.67
CA LEU A 115 -4.63 -0.22 -5.33
C LEU A 115 -4.33 0.85 -4.27
N PHE A 116 -3.30 1.69 -4.46
CA PHE A 116 -2.96 2.76 -3.53
C PHE A 116 -4.15 3.68 -3.22
N TRP A 117 -4.87 4.13 -4.26
CA TRP A 117 -6.03 5.01 -4.10
C TRP A 117 -7.23 4.30 -3.47
N THR A 118 -7.48 3.03 -3.82
CA THR A 118 -8.50 2.19 -3.17
C THR A 118 -8.22 2.01 -1.69
N LEU A 119 -6.98 1.67 -1.32
CA LEU A 119 -6.58 1.52 0.08
C LEU A 119 -6.77 2.83 0.84
N LEU A 120 -6.37 3.97 0.27
CA LEU A 120 -6.57 5.28 0.90
C LEU A 120 -8.05 5.60 1.13
N LEU A 121 -8.91 5.38 0.12
CA LEU A 121 -10.34 5.61 0.26
C LEU A 121 -10.96 4.70 1.34
N CYS A 122 -10.66 3.40 1.31
CA CYS A 122 -11.14 2.47 2.33
C CYS A 122 -10.67 2.85 3.74
N MET A 123 -9.40 3.25 3.89
CA MET A 123 -8.85 3.67 5.19
C MET A 123 -9.53 4.93 5.74
N LEU A 124 -9.86 5.90 4.88
CA LEU A 124 -10.64 7.08 5.28
C LEU A 124 -12.06 6.69 5.70
N VAL A 125 -12.75 5.87 4.90
CA VAL A 125 -14.10 5.40 5.23
C VAL A 125 -14.09 4.63 6.55
N LEU A 126 -13.15 3.71 6.75
CA LEU A 126 -12.99 2.94 7.98
C LEU A 126 -12.72 3.82 9.19
N LEU A 127 -11.85 4.83 9.07
CA LEU A 127 -11.61 5.76 10.18
C LEU A 127 -12.88 6.50 10.57
N PHE A 128 -13.52 7.20 9.64
CA PHE A 128 -14.67 8.04 9.97
C PHE A 128 -15.88 7.23 10.42
N SER A 129 -16.20 6.14 9.71
CA SER A 129 -17.27 5.24 10.15
C SER A 129 -16.94 4.54 11.47
N GLY A 130 -15.67 4.17 11.69
CA GLY A 130 -15.18 3.55 12.92
C GLY A 130 -15.32 4.47 14.12
N LEU A 131 -14.96 5.75 13.97
CA LEU A 131 -15.20 6.77 14.98
C LEU A 131 -16.69 6.89 15.30
N VAL A 132 -17.57 6.96 14.28
CA VAL A 132 -19.03 7.06 14.51
C VAL A 132 -19.59 5.87 15.30
N ILE A 133 -19.12 4.65 15.04
CA ILE A 133 -19.64 3.44 15.71
C ILE A 133 -18.88 3.10 17.01
N TRP A 134 -17.91 3.92 17.40
CA TRP A 134 -17.11 3.68 18.60
C TRP A 134 -17.90 4.04 19.86
N ARG A 135 -18.54 3.02 20.44
CA ARG A 135 -19.50 3.16 21.53
C ARG A 135 -18.99 3.88 22.77
N SER A 136 -17.76 3.62 23.20
CA SER A 136 -17.24 4.14 24.47
C SER A 136 -16.84 5.61 24.45
N TYR A 137 -16.66 6.21 23.27
CA TYR A 137 -16.10 7.56 23.17
C TYR A 137 -16.86 8.50 22.24
N PHE A 138 -17.47 8.00 21.15
CA PHE A 138 -17.93 8.86 20.07
C PHE A 138 -19.37 8.57 19.62
N SER A 139 -19.86 7.34 19.76
CA SER A 139 -21.18 6.95 19.24
C SER A 139 -22.36 7.72 19.83
N GLU A 140 -22.22 8.26 21.05
CA GLU A 140 -23.27 9.03 21.72
C GLU A 140 -23.59 10.37 21.03
N TYR A 141 -22.63 10.92 20.27
CA TYR A 141 -22.81 12.18 19.54
C TYR A 141 -23.57 12.02 18.22
N PHE A 142 -23.93 10.79 17.83
CA PHE A 142 -24.53 10.51 16.53
C PHE A 142 -25.92 9.87 16.68
N GLY A 143 -26.86 10.29 15.82
CA GLY A 143 -28.18 9.67 15.74
C GLY A 143 -28.14 8.23 15.23
N ILE A 144 -29.15 7.44 15.59
CA ILE A 144 -29.23 6.00 15.24
C ILE A 144 -29.13 5.74 13.73
N THR A 145 -29.70 6.61 12.90
CA THR A 145 -29.62 6.49 11.43
C THR A 145 -28.18 6.60 10.94
N THR A 146 -27.41 7.56 11.46
CA THR A 146 -26.00 7.76 11.13
C THR A 146 -25.16 6.57 11.57
N ILE A 147 -25.41 6.04 12.77
CA ILE A 147 -24.72 4.85 13.29
C ILE A 147 -24.95 3.64 12.37
N ARG A 148 -26.19 3.40 11.93
CA ARG A 148 -26.52 2.28 11.04
C ARG A 148 -25.81 2.37 9.69
N TRP A 149 -25.79 3.56 9.08
CA TRP A 149 -25.03 3.80 7.85
C TRP A 149 -23.54 3.63 8.05
N ALA A 150 -23.00 4.12 9.17
CA ALA A 150 -21.59 3.96 9.50
C ALA A 150 -21.23 2.47 9.66
N MET A 151 -22.06 1.66 10.33
CA MET A 151 -21.84 0.21 10.44
C MET A 151 -21.77 -0.46 9.06
N LEU A 152 -22.72 -0.14 8.16
CA LEU A 152 -22.73 -0.68 6.80
C LEU A 152 -21.48 -0.28 6.00
N LEU A 153 -21.14 1.01 6.02
CA LEU A 153 -19.97 1.53 5.31
C LEU A 153 -18.67 0.98 5.88
N HIS A 154 -18.56 0.81 7.20
CA HIS A 154 -17.40 0.22 7.85
C HIS A 154 -17.21 -1.23 7.42
N ALA A 155 -18.28 -2.03 7.45
CA ALA A 155 -18.25 -3.42 7.02
C ALA A 155 -17.89 -3.56 5.54
N LEU A 156 -18.49 -2.75 4.67
CA LEU A 156 -18.21 -2.75 3.23
C LEU A 156 -16.76 -2.34 2.94
N ALA A 157 -16.28 -1.24 3.55
CA ALA A 157 -14.91 -0.78 3.38
C ALA A 157 -13.89 -1.79 3.90
N GLY A 158 -14.18 -2.45 5.03
CA GLY A 158 -13.35 -3.52 5.58
C GLY A 158 -13.26 -4.71 4.64
N PHE A 159 -14.39 -5.14 4.08
CA PHE A 159 -14.43 -6.23 3.09
C PHE A 159 -13.62 -5.89 1.82
N VAL A 160 -13.83 -4.70 1.24
CA VAL A 160 -13.07 -4.24 0.06
C VAL A 160 -11.58 -4.12 0.37
N LEU A 161 -11.21 -3.62 1.56
CA LEU A 161 -9.82 -3.52 1.99
C LEU A 161 -9.17 -4.91 2.09
N ILE A 162 -9.84 -5.89 2.67
CA ILE A 162 -9.35 -7.27 2.77
C ILE A 162 -9.09 -7.88 1.40
N LEU A 163 -10.06 -7.78 0.48
CA LEU A 163 -9.88 -8.26 -0.89
C LEU A 163 -8.72 -7.54 -1.60
N SER A 164 -8.60 -6.24 -1.41
CA SER A 164 -7.52 -5.44 -1.99
C SER A 164 -6.15 -5.88 -1.49
N ILE A 165 -6.02 -6.21 -0.20
CA ILE A 165 -4.76 -6.72 0.37
C ILE A 165 -4.45 -8.14 -0.09
N ILE A 166 -5.46 -9.00 -0.28
CA ILE A 166 -5.24 -10.33 -0.89
C ILE A 166 -4.64 -10.18 -2.30
N VAL A 167 -5.23 -9.32 -3.13
CA VAL A 167 -4.71 -9.01 -4.48
C VAL A 167 -3.30 -8.41 -4.40
N HIS A 168 -3.05 -7.52 -3.44
CA HIS A 168 -1.73 -6.92 -3.22
C HIS A 168 -0.65 -7.97 -2.93
N ILE A 169 -0.93 -8.88 -2.00
CA ILE A 169 -0.01 -9.96 -1.60
C ILE A 169 0.22 -10.90 -2.79
N TYR A 170 -0.84 -11.31 -3.48
CA TYR A 170 -0.75 -12.17 -4.65
C TYR A 170 0.12 -11.54 -5.74
N ALA A 171 -0.11 -10.26 -6.08
CA ALA A 171 0.69 -9.55 -7.07
C ALA A 171 2.17 -9.45 -6.66
N GLY A 172 2.46 -9.26 -5.36
CA GLY A 172 3.81 -9.26 -4.82
C GLY A 172 4.54 -10.60 -5.00
N ILE A 173 3.83 -11.71 -4.84
CA ILE A 173 4.36 -13.08 -5.01
C ILE A 173 4.52 -13.45 -6.49
N TRP A 174 3.58 -13.00 -7.33
CA TRP A 174 3.57 -13.24 -8.77
C TRP A 174 4.75 -12.54 -9.47
N ILE A 175 4.99 -11.26 -9.15
CA ILE A 175 6.12 -10.50 -9.70
C ILE A 175 7.37 -10.81 -8.88
N LYS A 176 8.13 -11.84 -9.31
CA LYS A 176 9.35 -12.30 -8.65
C LYS A 176 10.32 -11.13 -8.40
N GLY A 177 10.89 -11.10 -7.20
CA GLY A 177 11.76 -10.00 -6.72
C GLY A 177 11.04 -8.89 -5.96
N SER A 178 9.71 -8.75 -6.09
CA SER A 178 8.95 -7.69 -5.39
C SER A 178 8.92 -7.88 -3.87
N VAL A 179 8.72 -9.11 -3.39
CA VAL A 179 8.80 -9.43 -1.94
C VAL A 179 10.19 -9.13 -1.39
N SER A 180 11.25 -9.53 -2.12
CA SER A 180 12.64 -9.23 -1.71
C SER A 180 12.90 -7.72 -1.67
N ALA A 181 12.31 -6.94 -2.59
CA ALA A 181 12.36 -5.48 -2.54
C ALA A 181 11.75 -4.93 -1.24
N MET A 182 10.67 -5.52 -0.75
CA MET A 182 9.98 -5.07 0.46
C MET A 182 10.66 -5.55 1.75
N LEU A 183 11.41 -6.64 1.70
CA LEU A 183 12.20 -7.14 2.83
C LEU A 183 13.56 -6.42 2.93
N HIS A 184 14.31 -6.41 1.83
CA HIS A 184 15.71 -5.95 1.80
C HIS A 184 15.88 -4.52 1.24
N GLY A 185 14.88 -4.00 0.53
CA GLY A 185 14.88 -2.63 -0.01
C GLY A 185 15.51 -2.46 -1.38
N ARG A 186 16.15 -3.48 -1.92
CA ARG A 186 16.91 -3.40 -3.18
C ARG A 186 16.33 -4.32 -4.24
N VAL A 187 16.49 -3.93 -5.50
CA VAL A 187 16.08 -4.72 -6.68
C VAL A 187 17.22 -4.78 -7.69
N SER A 188 17.28 -5.84 -8.50
CA SER A 188 18.24 -5.90 -9.60
C SER A 188 17.90 -4.86 -10.68
N ARG A 189 18.91 -4.37 -11.40
CA ARG A 189 18.70 -3.46 -12.54
C ARG A 189 17.86 -4.11 -13.65
N GLY A 190 18.02 -5.41 -13.88
CA GLY A 190 17.21 -6.17 -14.83
C GLY A 190 15.72 -6.16 -14.47
N TRP A 191 15.39 -6.37 -13.18
CA TRP A 191 14.02 -6.27 -12.68
C TRP A 191 13.46 -4.86 -12.87
N ALA A 192 14.25 -3.84 -12.54
CA ALA A 192 13.83 -2.44 -12.66
C ALA A 192 13.57 -2.04 -14.12
N ARG A 193 14.44 -2.44 -15.04
CA ARG A 193 14.27 -2.20 -16.48
C ARG A 193 13.02 -2.90 -17.02
N LYS A 194 12.79 -4.15 -16.62
CA LYS A 194 11.65 -4.96 -17.09
C LYS A 194 10.30 -4.46 -16.57
N HIS A 195 10.18 -4.21 -15.27
CA HIS A 195 8.88 -3.92 -14.65
C HIS A 195 8.60 -2.41 -14.47
N HIS A 196 9.64 -1.56 -14.50
CA HIS A 196 9.55 -0.15 -14.15
C HIS A 196 10.51 0.72 -15.00
N GLU A 197 10.42 0.57 -16.32
CA GLU A 197 11.40 1.12 -17.26
C GLU A 197 11.63 2.63 -17.11
N LEU A 198 10.58 3.45 -16.98
CA LEU A 198 10.75 4.91 -16.86
C LEU A 198 11.46 5.28 -15.55
N TRP A 199 11.16 4.55 -14.46
CA TRP A 199 11.84 4.75 -13.19
C TRP A 199 13.30 4.31 -13.24
N TYR A 200 13.60 3.21 -13.92
CA TYR A 200 14.98 2.77 -14.13
C TYR A 200 15.80 3.82 -14.89
N ARG A 201 15.25 4.38 -15.98
CA ARG A 201 15.89 5.46 -16.75
C ARG A 201 16.15 6.69 -15.90
N GLN A 202 15.20 7.10 -15.05
CA GLN A 202 15.38 8.24 -14.13
C GLN A 202 16.54 8.01 -13.14
N VAL A 203 16.56 6.87 -12.46
CA VAL A 203 17.60 6.57 -11.45
C VAL A 203 18.99 6.46 -12.09
N THR A 204 19.09 5.86 -13.28
CA THR A 204 20.38 5.72 -13.98
C THR A 204 20.90 7.03 -14.60
N GLN A 205 20.00 7.91 -15.04
CA GLN A 205 20.38 9.26 -15.47
C GLN A 205 20.87 10.11 -14.29
N ASP A 206 20.26 9.97 -13.11
CA ASP A 206 20.70 10.68 -11.91
C ASP A 206 22.06 10.18 -11.41
N GLU A 207 22.34 8.87 -11.46
CA GLU A 207 23.66 8.30 -11.15
C GLU A 207 24.75 8.87 -12.05
N THR A 208 24.52 8.89 -13.37
CA THR A 208 25.50 9.41 -14.35
C THR A 208 25.73 10.93 -14.21
N ARG A 209 24.72 11.70 -13.80
CA ARG A 209 24.88 13.13 -13.47
C ARG A 209 25.65 13.35 -12.16
N GLY A 210 25.50 12.46 -11.18
CA GLY A 210 26.21 12.52 -9.89
C GLY A 210 27.70 12.16 -9.99
N GLU A 211 28.09 11.34 -10.96
CA GLU A 211 29.49 10.94 -11.23
C GLU A 211 30.25 11.93 -12.14
N ALA A 212 29.60 12.94 -12.72
CA ALA A 212 30.29 13.96 -13.51
C ALA A 212 31.23 14.78 -12.60
N PRO A 213 32.53 14.92 -12.91
CA PRO A 213 33.46 15.64 -12.05
C PRO A 213 33.01 17.10 -11.93
N LYS A 214 32.85 17.57 -10.68
CA LYS A 214 32.69 19.01 -10.41
C LYS A 214 33.90 19.72 -11.02
N ARG A 215 33.70 20.40 -12.15
CA ARG A 215 34.75 21.23 -12.76
C ARG A 215 35.30 22.15 -11.66
N PRO A 216 36.62 22.16 -11.42
CA PRO A 216 37.19 23.10 -10.47
C PRO A 216 36.85 24.50 -10.96
N ILE A 217 36.28 25.32 -10.08
CA ILE A 217 36.03 26.73 -10.33
C ILE A 217 37.42 27.37 -10.45
N THR A 218 37.92 27.52 -11.67
CA THR A 218 39.11 28.33 -11.93
C THR A 218 38.74 29.76 -11.63
N LYS A 219 39.12 30.25 -10.44
CA LYS A 219 39.30 31.68 -10.20
C LYS A 219 40.45 32.16 -11.10
N LYS A 220 40.12 32.63 -12.30
CA LYS A 220 40.86 33.69 -13.00
C LYS A 220 40.05 34.96 -12.76
N GLY A 221 40.60 36.12 -12.43
CA GLY A 221 41.96 36.63 -12.26
C GLY A 221 41.77 38.09 -11.88
#